data_AF-A0A7S2VQ05-F1
#
_entry.id   AF-A0A7S2VQ05-F1
#
_cell.length_a   1.000
_cell.length_b   1.000
_cell.length_c   1.000
_cell.angle_alpha   90.00
_cell.angle_beta   90.00
_cell.angle_gamma   90.00
#
_symmetry.space_group_name_H-M   'P 1'
#
loop_
_entity.id
_entity.type
_entity.pdbx_description
1 polymer ?
#
loop_
_entity_poly.entity_id
_entity_poly.type
_entity_poly.pdbx_seq_one_letter_code
_entity_poly.pdbx_strand_id
1 'polypeptide(L)'
;WLQQTRSMIRSPKGRTALQQFGKFSAIFLAFASNFWQLLWLVGPIGQEPGQPLDKLDVTKWALHIVIFFTYGLASYSCALAQYLESRADTSRDNVTRSNTAFIVVYGCSLAYWSFVYFCNLSTYEAGQAPKIRPIFTRTADVVWTACMLLVTHFLPEEPALKVTTEILEDVEQSEFVAE
;
A
#
# COMPACT_ATOMS: atom_id res chain seq x y z
N TRP A 1 10.02 20.35 5.63
CA TRP A 1 9.89 18.89 5.77
C TRP A 1 10.78 18.32 6.88
N LEU A 2 12.11 18.17 6.71
CA LEU A 2 13.03 17.66 7.76
C LEU A 2 12.99 18.44 9.09
N GLN A 3 12.92 19.78 9.04
CA GLN A 3 12.78 20.62 10.24
C GLN A 3 11.42 20.43 10.95
N GLN A 4 10.37 20.16 10.18
CA GLN A 4 9.01 19.96 10.65
C GLN A 4 8.89 18.59 11.33
N THR A 5 9.57 17.58 10.79
CA THR A 5 9.75 16.28 11.44
C THR A 5 10.55 16.41 12.75
N ARG A 6 11.59 17.24 12.77
CA ARG A 6 12.48 17.44 13.94
C ARG A 6 11.81 18.23 15.07
N SER A 7 10.96 19.20 14.76
CA SER A 7 10.20 19.95 15.76
C SER A 7 9.08 19.11 16.38
N MET A 8 8.39 18.27 15.59
CA MET A 8 7.34 17.38 16.09
C MET A 8 7.84 16.28 17.03
N ILE A 9 9.06 15.77 16.81
CA ILE A 9 9.69 14.79 17.72
C ILE A 9 9.95 15.40 19.11
N ARG A 10 10.14 16.73 19.19
CA ARG A 10 10.44 17.44 20.44
C ARG A 10 9.20 17.95 21.18
N SER A 11 8.02 17.98 20.56
CA SER A 11 6.78 18.44 21.19
C SER A 11 5.56 17.69 20.62
N PRO A 12 5.08 16.63 21.29
CA PRO A 12 3.93 15.87 20.82
C PRO A 12 2.65 16.59 21.23
N LYS A 13 2.21 17.56 20.43
CA LYS A 13 0.86 18.18 20.51
C LYS A 13 0.15 18.15 19.15
N GLY A 14 0.46 17.16 18.31
CA GLY A 14 -0.14 17.02 16.98
C GLY A 14 0.23 15.69 16.33
N ARG A 15 -0.60 15.24 15.38
CA ARG A 15 -0.40 13.98 14.65
C ARG A 15 1.00 13.93 14.04
N THR A 16 1.77 12.89 14.34
CA THR A 16 3.12 12.72 13.82
C THR A 16 3.10 12.54 12.29
N ALA A 17 4.18 12.91 11.60
CA ALA A 17 4.29 12.68 10.15
C ALA A 17 4.07 11.20 9.76
N LEU A 18 4.42 10.27 10.66
CA LEU A 18 4.19 8.83 10.50
C LEU A 18 2.70 8.47 10.59
N GLN A 19 1.96 9.05 11.53
CA GLN A 19 0.51 8.87 11.64
C GLN A 19 -0.23 9.43 10.41
N GLN A 20 0.23 10.54 9.86
CA GLN A 20 -0.31 11.07 8.61
C GLN A 20 -0.04 10.14 7.43
N PHE A 21 1.17 9.58 7.35
CA PHE A 21 1.54 8.58 6.34
C PHE A 21 0.73 7.29 6.45
N GLY A 22 0.51 6.78 7.67
CA GLY A 22 -0.34 5.62 7.93
C GLY A 22 -1.79 5.85 7.52
N LYS A 23 -2.37 6.98 7.94
CA LYS A 23 -3.73 7.36 7.54
C LYS A 23 -3.88 7.49 6.02
N PHE A 24 -2.93 8.14 5.35
CA PHE A 24 -2.94 8.25 3.90
C PHE A 24 -2.84 6.88 3.22
N SER A 25 -1.94 6.02 3.69
CA SER A 25 -1.74 4.68 3.14
C SER A 25 -2.99 3.80 3.30
N ALA A 26 -3.68 3.87 4.44
CA ALA A 26 -4.92 3.15 4.66
C ALA A 26 -6.06 3.63 3.75
N ILE A 27 -6.21 4.96 3.60
CA ILE A 27 -7.20 5.54 2.66
C ILE A 27 -6.87 5.13 1.22
N PHE A 28 -5.59 5.21 0.84
CA PHE A 28 -5.13 4.82 -0.49
C PHE A 28 -5.38 3.33 -0.78
N LEU A 29 -5.15 2.46 0.19
CA LEU A 29 -5.46 1.03 0.10
C LEU A 29 -6.96 0.78 -0.05
N ALA A 30 -7.81 1.49 0.71
CA ALA A 30 -9.26 1.38 0.57
C ALA A 30 -9.73 1.79 -0.83
N PHE A 31 -9.23 2.90 -1.37
CA PHE A 31 -9.52 3.31 -2.74
C PHE A 31 -9.05 2.27 -3.75
N ALA A 32 -7.79 1.84 -3.66
CA ALA A 32 -7.22 0.85 -4.58
C ALA A 32 -8.02 -0.48 -4.55
N SER A 33 -8.46 -0.92 -3.38
CA SER A 33 -9.27 -2.13 -3.20
C SER A 33 -10.65 -2.00 -3.86
N ASN A 34 -11.32 -0.86 -3.70
CA ASN A 34 -12.63 -0.63 -4.32
C ASN A 34 -12.51 -0.52 -5.85
N PHE A 35 -11.50 0.19 -6.36
CA PHE A 35 -11.23 0.27 -7.79
C PHE A 35 -10.92 -1.10 -8.40
N TRP A 36 -10.15 -1.94 -7.69
CA TRP A 36 -9.88 -3.31 -8.13
C TRP A 36 -11.16 -4.14 -8.27
N GLN A 37 -12.06 -4.09 -7.28
CA GLN A 37 -13.35 -4.79 -7.33
C GLN A 37 -14.25 -4.28 -8.46
N LEU A 38 -14.33 -2.96 -8.66
CA LEU A 38 -15.11 -2.36 -9.75
C LEU A 38 -14.58 -2.78 -11.12
N LEU A 39 -13.27 -2.92 -11.27
CA LEU A 39 -12.65 -3.32 -12.52
C LEU A 39 -13.01 -4.75 -12.91
N TRP A 40 -13.17 -5.65 -11.93
CA TRP A 40 -13.64 -7.02 -12.16
C TRP A 40 -15.06 -7.09 -12.75
N LEU A 41 -15.90 -6.06 -12.57
CA LEU A 41 -17.22 -5.99 -13.21
C LEU A 41 -17.12 -5.77 -14.73
N VAL A 42 -16.02 -5.19 -15.21
CA VAL A 42 -15.75 -4.95 -16.64
C VAL A 42 -15.13 -6.19 -17.30
N GLY A 43 -14.43 -7.02 -16.51
CA GLY A 43 -13.75 -8.23 -16.95
C GLY A 43 -12.36 -7.97 -17.56
N PRO A 44 -11.43 -8.94 -17.46
CA PRO A 44 -10.02 -8.76 -17.84
C PRO A 44 -9.75 -8.75 -19.34
N ILE A 45 -10.72 -9.18 -20.17
CA ILE A 45 -10.55 -9.32 -21.61
C ILE A 45 -11.72 -8.63 -22.32
N GLY A 46 -11.41 -7.61 -23.12
CA GLY A 46 -12.37 -7.01 -24.05
C GLY A 46 -12.53 -7.86 -25.31
N GLN A 47 -12.79 -9.16 -25.15
CA GLN A 47 -13.02 -10.05 -26.28
C GLN A 47 -14.52 -10.24 -26.42
N GLU A 48 -15.09 -9.60 -27.43
CA GLU A 48 -16.46 -9.90 -27.82
C GLU A 48 -16.51 -11.32 -28.42
N PRO A 49 -17.62 -12.07 -28.20
CA PRO A 49 -17.76 -13.40 -28.78
C PRO A 49 -17.56 -13.35 -30.31
N GLY A 50 -16.56 -14.07 -30.83
CA GLY A 50 -16.24 -14.13 -32.26
C GLY A 50 -15.23 -13.09 -32.77
N GLN A 51 -14.65 -12.27 -31.90
CA GLN A 51 -13.63 -11.30 -32.28
C GLN A 51 -12.28 -11.99 -32.58
N PRO A 52 -11.65 -11.71 -33.74
CA PRO A 52 -10.39 -12.33 -34.12
C PRO A 52 -9.24 -11.80 -33.24
N LEU A 53 -8.22 -12.64 -33.01
CA LEU A 53 -7.16 -12.42 -32.02
C LEU A 53 -6.33 -11.15 -32.27
N ASP A 54 -6.30 -10.68 -33.51
CA ASP A 54 -5.64 -9.47 -34.01
C ASP A 54 -6.35 -8.17 -33.59
N LYS A 55 -7.64 -8.24 -33.21
CA LYS A 55 -8.45 -7.09 -32.76
C LYS A 55 -8.70 -7.06 -31.25
N LEU A 56 -7.93 -7.81 -30.47
CA LEU A 56 -8.10 -7.87 -29.02
C LEU A 56 -7.82 -6.51 -28.37
N ASP A 57 -8.80 -5.96 -27.64
CA ASP A 57 -8.60 -4.71 -26.88
C ASP A 57 -7.74 -4.99 -25.63
N VAL A 58 -6.45 -4.66 -25.75
CA VAL A 58 -5.45 -4.82 -24.70
C VAL A 58 -5.56 -3.75 -23.60
N THR A 59 -6.32 -2.69 -23.84
CA THR A 59 -6.44 -1.54 -22.93
C THR A 59 -7.04 -1.96 -21.58
N LYS A 60 -8.05 -2.83 -21.61
CA LYS A 60 -8.67 -3.37 -20.40
C LYS A 60 -7.69 -4.21 -19.58
N TRP A 61 -6.86 -5.02 -20.24
CA TRP A 61 -5.84 -5.82 -19.57
C TRP A 61 -4.73 -4.95 -18.96
N ALA A 62 -4.30 -3.91 -19.66
CA ALA A 62 -3.37 -2.92 -19.13
C ALA A 62 -3.94 -2.18 -17.91
N LEU A 63 -5.22 -1.77 -17.95
CA LEU A 63 -5.94 -1.19 -16.81
C LEU A 63 -5.95 -2.12 -15.59
N HIS A 64 -6.18 -3.43 -15.81
CA HIS A 64 -6.10 -4.43 -14.74
C HIS A 64 -4.71 -4.48 -14.12
N ILE A 65 -3.65 -4.52 -14.93
CA ILE A 65 -2.29 -4.54 -14.39
C ILE A 65 -1.98 -3.27 -13.59
N VAL A 66 -2.38 -2.10 -14.08
CA VAL A 66 -2.13 -0.82 -13.40
C VAL A 66 -2.86 -0.73 -12.06
N ILE A 67 -4.13 -1.11 -12.00
CA ILE A 67 -4.91 -1.06 -10.75
C ILE A 67 -4.40 -2.14 -9.77
N PHE A 68 -4.03 -3.32 -10.26
CA PHE A 68 -3.44 -4.36 -9.44
C PHE A 68 -2.09 -3.92 -8.83
N PHE A 69 -1.26 -3.23 -9.62
CA PHE A 69 -0.02 -2.64 -9.15
C PHE A 69 -0.27 -1.59 -8.07
N THR A 70 -1.24 -0.71 -8.30
CA THR A 70 -1.66 0.32 -7.34
C THR A 70 -2.09 -0.30 -6.02
N TYR A 71 -2.85 -1.40 -6.08
CA TYR A 71 -3.25 -2.16 -4.89
C TYR A 71 -2.07 -2.76 -4.14
N GLY A 72 -1.14 -3.42 -4.84
CA GLY A 72 0.06 -4.00 -4.23
C GLY A 72 0.92 -2.94 -3.54
N LEU A 73 1.12 -1.79 -4.19
CA LEU A 73 1.86 -0.66 -3.62
C LEU A 73 1.14 -0.07 -2.41
N ALA A 74 -0.19 0.08 -2.47
CA ALA A 74 -0.97 0.60 -1.36
C ALA A 74 -0.92 -0.34 -0.13
N SER A 75 -1.01 -1.65 -0.36
CA SER A 75 -0.94 -2.66 0.70
C SER A 75 0.42 -2.65 1.39
N TYR A 76 1.51 -2.65 0.61
CA TYR A 76 2.86 -2.52 1.16
C TYR A 76 3.05 -1.19 1.90
N SER A 77 2.56 -0.08 1.36
CA SER A 77 2.67 1.24 2.02
C SER A 77 1.96 1.25 3.37
N CYS A 78 0.79 0.61 3.46
CA CYS A 78 0.05 0.45 4.71
C CYS A 78 0.84 -0.38 5.73
N ALA A 79 1.36 -1.54 5.31
CA ALA A 79 2.21 -2.39 6.14
C ALA A 79 3.50 -1.67 6.61
N LEU A 80 4.12 -0.90 5.73
CA LEU A 80 5.31 -0.12 6.03
C LEU A 80 5.01 1.01 7.03
N ALA A 81 3.87 1.69 6.88
CA ALA A 81 3.47 2.74 7.80
C ALA A 81 3.27 2.21 9.21
N GLN A 82 2.56 1.08 9.35
CA GLN A 82 2.36 0.40 10.63
C GLN A 82 3.69 -0.05 11.25
N TYR A 83 4.58 -0.63 10.45
CA TYR A 83 5.93 -1.00 10.90
C TYR A 83 6.74 0.21 11.40
N LEU A 84 6.71 1.32 10.67
CA LEU A 84 7.46 2.54 11.02
C LEU A 84 6.89 3.23 12.26
N GLU A 85 5.56 3.28 12.39
CA GLU A 85 4.89 3.82 13.57
C GLU A 85 5.22 2.99 14.81
N SER A 86 5.12 1.66 14.72
CA SER A 86 5.48 0.73 15.79
C SER A 86 6.95 0.84 16.19
N ARG A 87 7.85 1.07 15.23
CA ARG A 87 9.29 1.27 15.49
C ARG A 87 9.62 2.62 16.11
N ALA A 88 8.81 3.65 15.84
CA ALA A 88 9.02 5.00 16.34
C ALA A 88 8.41 5.23 17.73
N ASP A 89 7.41 4.44 18.11
CA ASP A 89 6.88 4.46 19.47
C ASP A 89 7.97 4.04 20.47
N THR A 90 8.09 4.78 21.57
CA THR A 90 9.10 4.55 22.61
C THR A 90 8.66 3.48 23.62
N SER A 91 7.42 2.99 23.47
CA SER A 91 6.92 1.75 24.08
C SER A 91 7.78 0.56 23.63
N ARG A 92 8.46 -0.05 24.58
CA ARG A 92 9.83 -0.56 24.40
C ARG A 92 9.98 -1.90 23.67
N ASP A 93 8.92 -2.59 23.22
CA ASP A 93 9.01 -4.02 22.83
C ASP A 93 8.23 -4.49 21.59
N ASN A 94 7.80 -3.61 20.67
CA ASN A 94 6.86 -4.06 19.61
C ASN A 94 7.48 -4.56 18.29
N VAL A 95 8.75 -4.27 17.99
CA VAL A 95 9.37 -4.64 16.70
C VAL A 95 10.49 -5.65 16.89
N THR A 96 10.23 -6.89 16.51
CA THR A 96 11.25 -7.95 16.51
C THR A 96 12.03 -7.98 15.18
N ARG A 97 13.12 -8.76 15.15
CA ARG A 97 13.89 -8.99 13.91
C ARG A 97 13.04 -9.62 12.80
N SER A 98 12.02 -10.42 13.14
CA SER A 98 11.16 -11.06 12.14
C SER A 98 10.26 -10.06 11.43
N ASN A 99 9.74 -9.04 12.13
CA ASN A 99 8.96 -7.96 11.51
C ASN A 99 9.79 -7.19 10.47
N THR A 100 11.06 -6.93 10.81
CA THR A 100 12.01 -6.24 9.90
C THR A 100 12.38 -7.11 8.70
N ALA A 101 12.62 -8.40 8.91
CA ALA A 101 12.85 -9.33 7.81
C ALA A 101 11.63 -9.42 6.89
N PHE A 102 10.43 -9.48 7.46
CA PHE A 102 9.18 -9.52 6.72
C PHE A 102 8.98 -8.28 5.83
N ILE A 103 9.14 -7.07 6.39
CA ILE A 103 8.92 -5.85 5.59
C ILE A 103 9.92 -5.74 4.43
N VAL A 104 11.17 -6.19 4.63
CA VAL A 104 12.19 -6.24 3.58
C VAL A 104 11.82 -7.28 2.51
N VAL A 105 11.45 -8.49 2.92
CA VAL A 105 11.03 -9.56 1.98
C VAL A 105 9.80 -9.14 1.18
N TYR A 106 8.81 -8.53 1.84
CA TYR A 106 7.61 -8.03 1.18
C TYR A 106 7.95 -6.92 0.17
N GLY A 107 8.82 -5.97 0.54
CA GLY A 107 9.30 -4.93 -0.38
C GLY A 107 10.05 -5.49 -1.58
N CYS A 108 10.97 -6.44 -1.38
CA CYS A 108 11.68 -7.12 -2.47
C CYS A 108 10.73 -7.92 -3.37
N SER A 109 9.76 -8.62 -2.79
CA SER A 109 8.72 -9.34 -3.54
C SER A 109 7.90 -8.39 -4.40
N LEU A 110 7.47 -7.25 -3.85
CA LEU A 110 6.71 -6.25 -4.59
C LEU A 110 7.53 -5.66 -5.74
N ALA A 111 8.81 -5.35 -5.51
CA ALA A 111 9.71 -4.83 -6.55
C ALA A 111 9.96 -5.84 -7.68
N TYR A 112 10.20 -7.11 -7.35
CA TYR A 112 10.35 -8.17 -8.35
C TYR A 112 9.06 -8.38 -9.14
N TRP A 113 7.93 -8.47 -8.45
CA TRP A 113 6.61 -8.60 -9.07
C TRP A 113 6.32 -7.43 -10.03
N SER A 114 6.58 -6.20 -9.58
CA SER A 114 6.49 -4.97 -10.37
C SER A 114 7.32 -5.03 -11.66
N PHE A 115 8.58 -5.45 -11.53
CA PHE A 115 9.52 -5.57 -12.64
C PHE A 115 9.03 -6.59 -13.68
N VAL A 116 8.65 -7.79 -13.23
CA VAL A 116 8.17 -8.86 -14.12
C VAL A 116 6.92 -8.42 -14.90
N TYR A 117 5.95 -7.80 -14.22
CA TYR A 117 4.73 -7.33 -14.88
C TYR A 117 4.96 -6.16 -15.82
N PHE A 118 5.83 -5.21 -15.46
CA PHE A 118 6.17 -4.09 -16.34
C PHE A 118 6.93 -4.57 -17.59
N CYS A 119 7.87 -5.50 -17.43
CA CYS A 119 8.54 -6.13 -18.57
C CYS A 119 7.53 -6.91 -19.43
N ASN A 120 6.57 -7.62 -18.83
CA ASN A 120 5.54 -8.31 -19.59
C ASN A 120 4.67 -7.32 -20.39
N LEU A 121 4.25 -6.21 -19.77
CA LEU A 121 3.44 -5.17 -20.40
C LEU A 121 4.18 -4.48 -21.56
N SER A 122 5.44 -4.12 -21.35
CA SER A 122 6.26 -3.42 -22.36
C SER A 122 6.69 -4.31 -23.53
N THR A 123 6.69 -5.63 -23.33
CA THR A 123 7.07 -6.61 -24.37
C THR A 123 5.88 -7.37 -24.95
N TYR A 124 4.66 -7.01 -24.54
CA TYR A 124 3.44 -7.67 -24.97
C TYR A 124 3.15 -7.37 -26.45
N GLU A 125 3.03 -8.42 -27.25
CA GLU A 125 2.61 -8.36 -28.65
C GLU A 125 1.42 -9.29 -28.83
N ALA A 126 0.29 -8.77 -29.33
CA ALA A 126 -0.92 -9.55 -29.52
C ALA A 126 -0.67 -10.71 -30.52
N GLY A 127 -1.10 -11.92 -30.15
CA GLY A 127 -0.92 -13.11 -30.98
C GLY A 127 0.48 -13.75 -30.92
N GLN A 128 1.43 -13.20 -30.17
CA GLN A 128 2.73 -13.83 -29.91
C GLN A 128 2.79 -14.45 -28.51
N ALA A 129 3.67 -15.46 -28.36
CA ALA A 129 3.96 -16.03 -27.06
C ALA A 129 4.60 -14.97 -26.14
N PRO A 130 4.26 -14.94 -24.84
CA PRO A 130 4.82 -13.96 -23.92
C PRO A 130 6.35 -14.11 -23.84
N LYS A 131 7.08 -12.99 -23.98
CA LYS A 131 8.56 -13.00 -23.93
C LYS A 131 9.06 -13.42 -22.55
N ILE A 132 8.30 -13.11 -21.49
CA ILE A 132 8.55 -13.63 -20.16
C ILE A 132 7.89 -15.00 -20.01
N ARG A 133 8.70 -15.99 -19.63
CA ARG A 133 8.19 -17.33 -19.36
C ARG A 133 7.14 -17.28 -18.23
N PRO A 134 5.99 -17.95 -18.36
CA PRO A 134 4.92 -17.94 -17.35
C PRO A 134 5.35 -18.37 -15.94
N ILE A 135 6.46 -19.09 -15.81
CA ILE A 135 6.99 -19.48 -14.50
C ILE A 135 7.39 -18.26 -13.66
N PHE A 136 7.94 -17.20 -14.26
CA PHE A 136 8.41 -16.03 -13.52
C PHE A 136 7.25 -15.21 -12.96
N THR A 137 6.19 -15.01 -13.74
CA THR A 137 4.96 -14.33 -13.30
C THR A 137 4.26 -15.15 -12.22
N ARG A 138 4.09 -16.46 -12.42
CA ARG A 138 3.49 -17.36 -11.41
C ARG A 138 4.27 -17.38 -10.10
N THR A 139 5.60 -17.45 -10.15
CA THR A 139 6.43 -17.39 -8.94
C THR A 139 6.27 -16.04 -8.25
N ALA A 140 6.25 -14.92 -8.99
CA ALA A 140 6.03 -13.60 -8.42
C ALA A 140 4.68 -13.51 -7.70
N ASP A 141 3.61 -14.03 -8.32
CA ASP A 141 2.26 -14.04 -7.73
C ASP A 141 2.21 -14.88 -6.44
N VAL A 142 2.81 -16.07 -6.46
CA VAL A 142 2.83 -16.95 -5.27
C VAL A 142 3.60 -16.31 -4.11
N VAL A 143 4.77 -15.73 -4.37
CA VAL A 143 5.58 -15.11 -3.33
C VAL A 143 4.89 -13.87 -2.77
N TRP A 144 4.32 -13.02 -3.62
CA TRP A 144 3.57 -11.85 -3.17
C TRP A 144 2.32 -12.26 -2.37
N THR A 145 1.55 -13.24 -2.86
CA THR A 145 0.35 -13.74 -2.15
C THR A 145 0.72 -14.33 -0.79
N ALA A 146 1.84 -15.07 -0.70
CA ALA A 146 2.33 -15.58 0.58
C ALA A 146 2.68 -14.44 1.54
N CYS A 147 3.30 -13.36 1.07
CA CYS A 147 3.57 -12.17 1.90
C CYS A 147 2.25 -11.54 2.41
N MET A 148 1.24 -11.41 1.54
CA MET A 148 -0.07 -10.89 1.91
C MET A 148 -0.77 -11.73 2.98
N LEU A 149 -0.74 -13.06 2.86
CA LEU A 149 -1.36 -13.97 3.83
C LEU A 149 -0.64 -13.96 5.18
N LEU A 150 0.67 -13.72 5.18
CA LEU A 150 1.49 -13.69 6.38
C LEU A 150 1.56 -12.30 7.03
N VAL A 151 0.97 -11.27 6.41
CA VAL A 151 1.09 -9.88 6.85
C VAL A 151 0.59 -9.70 8.29
N THR A 152 -0.50 -10.35 8.68
CA THR A 152 -1.07 -10.27 10.03
C THR A 152 -0.26 -11.01 11.09
N HIS A 153 0.58 -11.97 10.68
CA HIS A 153 1.41 -12.76 11.59
C HIS A 153 2.76 -12.09 11.89
N PHE A 154 3.30 -11.34 10.92
CA PHE A 154 4.62 -10.72 11.02
C PHE A 154 4.57 -9.20 11.13
N LEU A 155 3.43 -8.55 10.96
CA LEU A 155 3.30 -7.15 11.34
C LEU A 155 3.18 -7.02 12.85
N PRO A 156 3.76 -5.95 13.44
CA PRO A 156 3.52 -5.64 14.83
C PRO A 156 2.02 -5.45 15.08
N GLU A 157 1.53 -5.86 16.25
CA GLU A 157 0.15 -5.56 16.64
C GLU A 157 -0.11 -4.06 16.52
N GLU A 158 -1.23 -3.71 15.90
CA GLU A 158 -1.63 -2.32 15.69
C GLU A 158 -1.88 -1.70 17.08
N PRO A 159 -1.13 -0.66 17.49
CA PRO A 159 -1.50 0.04 18.72
C PRO A 159 -2.90 0.60 18.50
N ALA A 160 -3.82 0.33 19.42
CA ALA A 160 -5.20 0.80 19.33
C ALA A 160 -5.20 2.27 18.93
N LEU A 161 -5.92 2.61 17.85
CA LEU A 161 -6.04 3.98 17.33
C LEU A 161 -6.23 4.91 18.53
N LYS A 162 -5.19 5.65 18.90
CA LYS A 162 -5.28 6.66 19.95
C LYS A 162 -6.13 7.77 19.36
N VAL A 163 -7.45 7.65 19.50
CA VAL A 163 -8.39 8.71 19.19
C VAL A 163 -8.15 9.79 20.24
N THR A 164 -7.15 10.62 20.02
CA THR A 164 -6.98 11.85 20.78
C THR A 164 -8.06 12.81 20.29
N THR A 165 -9.20 12.79 20.97
CA THR A 165 -10.14 13.91 20.97
C THR A 165 -9.49 15.06 21.74
N GLU A 166 -8.47 15.67 21.16
CA GLU A 166 -8.12 17.04 21.54
C GLU A 166 -9.23 17.91 20.95
N ILE A 167 -10.26 18.14 21.75
CA ILE A 167 -11.14 19.28 21.58
C ILE A 167 -10.19 20.47 21.67
N LEU A 168 -10.08 21.22 20.58
CA LEU A 168 -9.50 22.57 20.64
C LEU A 168 -10.42 23.33 21.59
N GLU A 169 -10.06 23.41 22.87
CA GLU A 169 -10.65 24.40 23.76
C GLU A 169 -10.26 25.75 23.17
N ASP A 170 -11.25 26.42 22.59
CA ASP A 170 -11.11 27.76 22.06
C ASP A 170 -10.46 28.64 23.13
N VAL A 171 -9.37 29.29 22.73
CA VAL A 171 -8.65 30.29 23.51
C VAL A 171 -9.52 31.55 23.58
N GLU A 172 -10.63 31.49 24.32
CA GLU A 172 -11.48 32.63 24.65
C GLU A 172 -12.06 32.47 26.07
N GLN A 173 -11.20 32.25 27.07
CA GLN A 173 -11.65 32.35 28.46
C GLN A 173 -10.56 32.80 29.45
N SER A 174 -9.66 33.69 29.01
CA SER A 174 -8.64 34.28 29.90
C SER A 174 -8.57 35.81 29.96
N GLU A 175 -9.52 36.54 29.36
CA GLU A 175 -9.53 38.03 29.39
C GLU A 175 -10.80 38.67 29.98
N PHE A 176 -11.54 37.99 30.86
CA PHE A 176 -12.67 38.64 31.55
C PHE A 176 -12.73 38.36 33.05
N VAL A 177 -11.61 38.52 33.75
CA VAL A 177 -11.63 38.88 35.17
C VAL A 177 -10.48 39.86 35.45
N ALA A 178 -10.73 41.14 35.20
CA ALA A 178 -10.03 42.26 35.84
C ALA A 178 -10.80 43.56 35.62
N GLU A 179 -11.83 43.80 36.43
CA GLU A 179 -12.03 45.02 37.25
C GLU A 179 -13.33 44.92 38.06
#